data_AF-A0A965KWG2-F1
#
_entry.id   AF-A0A965KWG2-F1
#
_cell.length_a   1.000
_cell.length_b   1.000
_cell.length_c   1.000
_cell.angle_alpha   90.00
_cell.angle_beta   90.00
_cell.angle_gamma   90.00
#
_symmetry.space_group_name_H-M   'P 1'
#
loop_
_entity.id
_entity.type
_entity.pdbx_description
1 polymer ?
#
loop_
_entity_poly.entity_id
_entity_poly.type
_entity_poly.pdbx_seq_one_letter_code
_entity_poly.pdbx_strand_id
1 'polypeptide(L)'
;HLIENTIYLASSGHLLEVLRQTPDKVQTLLAVGHNPGFGELAAILAGSGEPHELELMRSKYPTAALAILDFDVTNWSEINAAAARLHKFITPAILRGEPLDDPD
;
A
#
# COMPACT_ATOMS: atom_id res chain seq x y z
N HIS A 1 -7.28 -12.66 12.15
CA HIS A 1 -7.61 -11.23 12.00
C HIS A 1 -6.87 -10.48 13.09
N LEU A 2 -5.91 -9.64 12.71
CA LEU A 2 -5.15 -8.81 13.65
C LEU A 2 -5.80 -7.43 13.62
N ILE A 3 -6.34 -6.97 14.75
CA ILE A 3 -6.90 -5.62 14.87
C ILE A 3 -5.93 -4.83 15.72
N GLU A 4 -5.17 -3.94 15.09
CA GLU A 4 -4.28 -3.00 15.77
C GLU A 4 -4.92 -1.62 15.85
N ASN A 5 -5.29 -1.21 17.08
CA ASN A 5 -5.86 0.11 17.36
C ASN A 5 -4.82 1.26 17.27
N THR A 6 -3.53 0.92 17.10
CA THR A 6 -2.39 1.84 16.98
C THR A 6 -2.26 2.51 15.61
N ILE A 7 -3.14 2.18 14.67
CA ILE A 7 -3.10 2.70 13.29
C ILE A 7 -3.65 4.15 13.19
N TYR A 8 -4.21 4.71 14.27
CA TYR A 8 -4.54 6.13 14.33
C TYR A 8 -3.27 6.99 14.38
N LEU A 9 -2.99 7.75 13.31
CA LEU A 9 -1.82 8.65 13.15
C LEU A 9 -0.45 7.96 13.11
N ALA A 10 -0.40 6.65 12.85
CA ALA A 10 0.86 5.92 12.70
C ALA A 10 1.68 6.48 11.54
N SER A 11 2.97 6.73 11.78
CA SER A 11 3.92 7.02 10.70
C SER A 11 4.07 5.80 9.79
N SER A 12 4.44 6.02 8.52
CA SER A 12 4.74 4.94 7.58
C SER A 12 5.78 3.94 8.13
N GLY A 13 6.74 4.40 8.94
CA GLY A 13 7.69 3.55 9.66
C GLY A 13 7.03 2.62 10.69
N HIS A 14 6.05 3.11 11.46
CA HIS A 14 5.31 2.26 12.39
C HIS A 14 4.45 1.23 11.64
N LEU A 15 3.79 1.63 10.56
CA LEU A 15 3.02 0.69 9.74
C LEU A 15 3.89 -0.40 9.13
N LEU A 16 5.11 -0.08 8.68
CA LEU A 16 6.08 -1.07 8.22
C LEU A 16 6.44 -2.09 9.31
N GLU A 17 6.71 -1.63 10.53
CA GLU A 17 6.97 -2.51 11.68
C GLU A 17 5.78 -3.44 11.96
N VAL A 18 4.55 -2.95 11.84
CA VAL A 18 3.33 -3.77 11.97
C VAL A 18 3.26 -4.84 10.88
N LEU A 19 3.53 -4.48 9.61
CA LEU A 19 3.56 -5.45 8.51
C LEU A 19 4.59 -6.57 8.78
N ARG A 20 5.78 -6.21 9.29
CA ARG A 20 6.87 -7.14 9.60
C ARG A 20 6.56 -8.14 10.72
N GLN A 21 5.59 -7.86 11.57
CA GLN A 21 5.14 -8.76 12.63
C GLN A 21 4.17 -9.84 12.12
N THR A 22 3.79 -9.80 10.84
CA THR A 22 2.89 -10.79 10.24
C THR A 22 3.56 -12.17 10.25
N PRO A 23 2.88 -13.23 10.73
CA PRO A 23 3.44 -14.59 10.69
C PRO A 23 3.69 -15.06 9.25
N ASP A 24 4.83 -15.69 8.98
CA ASP A 24 5.25 -16.13 7.62
C ASP A 24 4.31 -17.14 6.96
N LYS A 25 3.44 -17.81 7.73
CA LYS A 25 2.36 -18.64 7.19
C LYS A 25 1.28 -17.86 6.44
N VAL A 26 1.21 -16.53 6.61
CA VAL A 26 0.27 -15.64 5.92
C VAL A 26 0.84 -15.34 4.54
N GLN A 27 0.18 -15.82 3.49
CA GLN A 27 0.61 -15.57 2.11
C GLN A 27 0.07 -14.25 1.55
N THR A 28 -1.03 -13.73 2.12
CA THR A 28 -1.66 -12.49 1.65
C THR A 28 -2.19 -11.72 2.85
N LEU A 29 -1.79 -10.46 2.94
CA LEU A 29 -2.19 -9.54 4.00
C LEU A 29 -3.01 -8.40 3.40
N LEU A 30 -4.22 -8.19 3.92
CA LEU A 30 -5.00 -6.99 3.65
C LEU A 30 -4.83 -6.04 4.83
N ALA A 31 -4.24 -4.88 4.58
CA ALA A 31 -4.08 -3.82 5.57
C ALA A 31 -5.01 -2.64 5.22
N VAL A 32 -5.80 -2.18 6.19
CA VAL A 32 -6.78 -1.10 6.03
C VAL A 32 -6.55 -0.07 7.12
N GLY A 33 -6.50 1.21 6.75
CA GLY A 33 -6.34 2.30 7.70
C GLY A 33 -6.43 3.68 7.05
N HIS A 34 -5.85 4.68 7.69
CA HIS A 34 -6.02 6.09 7.31
C HIS A 34 -4.89 6.63 6.43
N ASN A 35 -5.25 7.52 5.51
CA ASN A 35 -4.32 8.37 4.78
C ASN A 35 -3.92 9.58 5.65
N PRO A 36 -2.72 10.15 5.49
CA PRO A 36 -1.74 9.84 4.43
C PRO A 36 -0.89 8.59 4.67
N GLY A 37 -0.84 8.06 5.90
CA GLY A 37 0.11 7.01 6.30
C GLY A 37 0.12 5.76 5.41
N PHE A 38 -1.05 5.28 4.97
CA PHE A 38 -1.13 4.13 4.05
C PHE A 38 -0.65 4.46 2.63
N GLY A 39 -0.99 5.63 2.10
CA GLY A 39 -0.48 6.08 0.81
C GLY A 39 1.05 6.25 0.82
N GLU A 40 1.59 6.83 1.89
CA GLU A 40 3.04 6.96 2.10
C GLU A 40 3.72 5.58 2.21
N LEU A 41 3.14 4.66 2.98
CA LEU A 41 3.67 3.30 3.11
C LEU A 41 3.69 2.59 1.74
N ALA A 42 2.61 2.66 0.97
CA ALA A 42 2.55 2.08 -0.36
C ALA A 42 3.62 2.68 -1.29
N ALA A 43 3.81 4.00 -1.25
CA ALA A 43 4.84 4.68 -2.03
C ALA A 43 6.27 4.30 -1.61
N ILE A 44 6.53 4.12 -0.31
CA ILE A 44 7.82 3.69 0.23
C ILE A 44 8.13 2.24 -0.17
N LEU A 45 7.14 1.35 -0.13
CA LEU A 45 7.31 -0.08 -0.42
C LEU A 45 7.46 -0.37 -1.91
N ALA A 46 6.75 0.37 -2.77
CA ALA A 46 6.75 0.17 -4.22
C ALA A 46 8.06 0.67 -4.88
N GLY A 47 9.01 -0.25 -5.04
CA GLY A 47 10.30 -0.01 -5.70
C GLY A 47 10.26 -0.20 -7.22
N SER A 48 9.32 -0.99 -7.72
CA SER A 48 9.13 -1.26 -9.15
C SER A 48 7.65 -1.41 -9.49
N GLY A 49 7.30 -1.42 -10.77
CA GLY A 49 5.90 -1.45 -11.23
C GLY A 49 5.78 -0.88 -12.64
N GLU A 50 4.55 -0.82 -13.15
CA GLU A 50 4.28 -0.08 -14.39
C GLU A 50 4.46 1.43 -14.10
N PRO A 51 5.22 2.17 -14.93
CA PRO A 51 5.55 3.57 -14.66
C PRO A 51 4.34 4.49 -14.43
N HIS A 52 3.28 4.34 -15.23
CA HIS A 52 2.08 5.17 -15.11
C HIS A 52 1.30 4.86 -13.81
N GLU A 53 1.18 3.60 -13.39
CA GLU A 53 0.57 3.24 -12.11
C GLU A 53 1.38 3.76 -10.91
N LEU A 54 2.71 3.68 -10.97
CA LEU A 54 3.58 4.24 -9.92
C LEU A 54 3.41 5.76 -9.81
N GLU A 55 3.40 6.45 -10.95
CA GLU A 55 3.19 7.90 -11.00
C GLU A 55 1.81 8.29 -10.48
N LEU A 56 0.76 7.57 -10.90
CA LEU A 56 -0.60 7.81 -10.42
C LEU A 56 -0.70 7.61 -8.91
N MET A 57 -0.20 6.51 -8.37
CA MET A 57 -0.24 6.22 -6.93
C MET A 57 0.56 7.25 -6.12
N ARG A 58 1.73 7.68 -6.61
CA ARG A 58 2.59 8.66 -5.94
C ARG A 58 2.04 10.09 -6.02
N SER A 59 1.28 10.40 -7.07
CA SER A 59 0.63 11.71 -7.23
C SER A 59 -0.64 11.84 -6.39
N LYS A 60 -1.46 10.77 -6.30
CA LYS A 60 -2.66 10.77 -5.47
C LYS A 60 -3.02 9.40 -4.89
N TYR A 61 -3.50 9.42 -3.65
CA TYR A 61 -4.02 8.24 -2.95
C TYR A 61 -5.38 8.57 -2.31
N PRO A 62 -6.47 8.61 -3.10
CA PRO A 62 -7.79 9.02 -2.61
C PRO A 62 -8.37 8.04 -1.59
N THR A 63 -9.45 8.44 -0.92
CA THR A 63 -10.20 7.54 -0.03
C THR A 63 -10.62 6.28 -0.78
N ALA A 64 -10.50 5.12 -0.11
CA ALA A 64 -10.78 3.81 -0.67
C ALA A 64 -9.92 3.42 -1.90
N ALA A 65 -8.76 4.05 -2.11
CA ALA A 65 -7.77 3.54 -3.03
C ALA A 65 -7.10 2.26 -2.51
N LEU A 66 -6.73 1.37 -3.42
CA LEU A 66 -6.12 0.07 -3.17
C LEU A 66 -4.84 -0.06 -4.01
N ALA A 67 -3.69 -0.17 -3.34
CA ALA A 67 -2.44 -0.62 -3.93
C ALA A 67 -2.26 -2.13 -3.69
N ILE A 68 -1.98 -2.88 -4.74
CA ILE A 68 -1.63 -4.31 -4.66
C ILE A 68 -0.12 -4.43 -4.85
N LEU A 69 0.55 -4.93 -3.83
CA LEU A 69 2.01 -5.03 -3.78
C LEU A 69 2.43 -6.51 -3.74
N ASP A 70 3.29 -6.90 -4.69
CA ASP A 70 3.93 -8.21 -4.72
C ASP A 70 5.32 -8.09 -4.09
N PHE A 71 5.62 -8.94 -3.09
CA PHE A 71 6.93 -8.97 -2.45
C PHE A 71 7.68 -10.24 -2.85
N ASP A 72 8.96 -10.08 -3.22
CA ASP A 72 9.88 -11.20 -3.46
C ASP A 72 10.74 -11.44 -2.20
N VAL A 73 10.07 -11.78 -1.10
CA VAL A 73 10.69 -12.08 0.20
C VAL A 73 10.13 -13.39 0.76
N THR A 74 10.92 -14.08 1.59
CA THR A 74 10.44 -15.32 2.23
C THR A 74 9.68 -15.02 3.52
N ASN A 75 10.13 -14.01 4.26
CA ASN A 75 9.57 -13.67 5.57
C ASN A 75 9.07 -12.23 5.58
N TRP A 76 7.95 -11.96 6.28
CA TRP A 76 7.41 -10.59 6.37
C TRP A 76 8.37 -9.61 7.03
N SER A 77 9.22 -10.11 7.93
CA SER A 77 10.26 -9.33 8.61
C SER A 77 11.33 -8.78 7.67
N GLU A 78 11.49 -9.35 6.47
CA GLU A 78 12.45 -8.93 5.45
C GLU A 78 11.94 -7.78 4.57
N ILE A 79 10.66 -7.42 4.67
CA ILE A 79 10.09 -6.32 3.89
C ILE A 79 10.80 -5.02 4.26
N ASN A 80 11.33 -4.33 3.26
CA ASN A 80 12.02 -3.04 3.39
C ASN A 80 11.44 -2.02 2.41
N ALA A 81 11.90 -0.78 2.49
CA ALA A 81 11.61 0.21 1.45
C ALA A 81 12.03 -0.32 0.07
N ALA A 82 11.24 0.01 -0.94
CA ALA A 82 11.41 -0.42 -2.32
C ALA A 82 11.44 -1.95 -2.55
N ALA A 83 11.04 -2.77 -1.58
CA ALA A 83 11.08 -4.23 -1.68
C ALA A 83 9.92 -4.83 -2.49
N ALA A 84 8.90 -4.04 -2.83
CA ALA A 84 7.72 -4.51 -3.52
C ALA A 84 7.66 -4.06 -4.98
N ARG A 85 7.05 -4.90 -5.82
CA ARG A 85 6.52 -4.50 -7.12
C ARG A 85 5.06 -4.07 -6.94
N LEU A 86 4.71 -2.87 -7.41
CA LEU A 86 3.32 -2.47 -7.58
C LEU A 86 2.71 -3.32 -8.71
N HIS A 87 1.79 -4.20 -8.33
CA HIS A 87 1.07 -5.04 -9.26
C HIS A 87 -0.07 -4.29 -9.95
N LYS A 88 -0.79 -3.49 -9.16
CA LYS A 88 -1.92 -2.69 -9.62
C LYS A 88 -2.23 -1.56 -8.64
N PHE A 89 -2.67 -0.42 -9.16
CA PHE A 89 -3.28 0.63 -8.35
C PHE A 89 -4.73 0.88 -8.79
N ILE A 90 -5.66 0.81 -7.83
CA ILE A 90 -7.10 0.93 -8.10
C ILE A 90 -7.66 2.06 -7.25
N THR A 91 -8.49 2.91 -7.85
CA THR A 91 -9.25 3.95 -7.16
C THR A 91 -10.74 3.76 -7.42
N PRO A 92 -11.62 4.32 -6.57
CA PRO A 92 -13.06 4.30 -6.84
C PRO A 92 -13.44 4.91 -8.20
N ALA A 93 -12.73 5.95 -8.65
CA ALA A 93 -12.94 6.58 -9.96
C ALA A 93 -12.68 5.60 -11.12
N ILE A 94 -11.56 4.85 -11.08
CA ILE A 94 -11.24 3.82 -12.08
C ILE A 94 -12.37 2.78 -12.16
N LEU A 95 -12.91 2.36 -11.01
CA LEU A 95 -13.99 1.37 -10.96
C LEU A 95 -15.32 1.91 -11.53
N ARG A 96 -15.53 3.22 -11.48
CA ARG A 96 -16.68 3.89 -12.11
C ARG A 96 -16.47 4.20 -13.59
N GLY A 97 -15.26 3.98 -14.12
CA GLY A 97 -14.90 4.34 -15.49
C GLY A 97 -14.67 5.84 -15.68
N GLU A 98 -14.39 6.57 -14.61
CA GLU A 98 -14.10 8.00 -14.64
C GLU A 98 -12.63 8.25 -15.04
N PRO A 99 -12.34 9.38 -15.73
CA PRO A 99 -10.98 9.77 -16.02
C PRO A 99 -10.16 9.94 -14.75
N LEU A 100 -8.88 9.54 -14.80
CA LEU A 100 -7.95 9.66 -13.69
C LEU A 100 -7.65 11.11 -13.28
N ASP A 101 -8.05 12.10 -14.08
CA ASP A 101 -7.78 13.51 -13.83
C ASP A 101 -8.91 14.23 -13.07
N ASP A 102 -9.96 13.52 -12.65
CA ASP A 102 -11.04 14.13 -11.86
C ASP A 102 -10.50 14.54 -10.46
N PRO A 103 -10.53 15.85 -10.12
CA PRO A 103 -9.91 16.39 -8.91
C PRO A 103 -10.75 16.25 -7.63
N ASP A 104 -11.95 15.67 -7.71
CA ASP A 104 -12.86 15.53 -6.56
C ASP A 104 -12.52 14.36 -5.61
#